data_AF-A0A2V5T1G9-F1
#
_entry.id   AF-A0A2V5T1G9-F1
#
_cell.length_a   1.000
_cell.length_b   1.000
_cell.length_c   1.000
_cell.angle_alpha   90.00
_cell.angle_beta   90.00
_cell.angle_gamma   90.00
#
_symmetry.space_group_name_H-M   'P 1'
#
loop_
_entity.id
_entity.type
_entity.pdbx_description
1 polymer ?
#
loop_
_entity_poly.entity_id
_entity_poly.type
_entity_poly.pdbx_seq_one_letter_code
_entity_poly.pdbx_strand_id
1 'polypeptide(L)'
;MKIKKTPLRGASTSRKRSGAAREKIATAAKGKVSMPAEAGQTVAPLDEQIRIRAYFISERRRRFALPGDADSDWLEAKRQLLSESGSR
;
A
#
# COMPACT_ATOMS: atom_id res chain seq x y z
N MET A 1 40.99 27.07 -5.95
CA MET A 1 39.71 26.49 -5.50
C MET A 1 38.58 27.04 -6.37
N LYS A 2 37.85 26.22 -7.13
CA LYS A 2 36.72 26.65 -7.97
C LYS A 2 35.46 25.88 -7.53
N ILE A 3 34.58 26.55 -6.80
CA ILE A 3 33.26 26.05 -6.42
C ILE A 3 32.31 26.24 -7.61
N LYS A 4 31.85 25.14 -8.20
CA LYS A 4 30.82 25.14 -9.23
C LYS A 4 29.47 24.97 -8.53
N LYS A 5 28.63 26.00 -8.57
CA LYS A 5 27.29 26.06 -7.99
C LYS A 5 26.30 25.55 -9.04
N THR A 6 25.79 24.33 -8.87
CA THR A 6 24.80 23.71 -9.76
C THR A 6 23.40 24.11 -9.31
N PRO A 7 22.51 24.64 -10.17
CA PRO A 7 21.13 24.85 -9.79
C PRO A 7 20.37 23.51 -9.82
N LEU A 8 19.70 23.18 -8.71
CA LEU A 8 18.69 22.13 -8.65
C LEU A 8 17.52 22.56 -9.54
N ARG A 9 17.41 21.92 -10.71
CA ARG A 9 16.32 22.16 -11.65
C ARG A 9 15.09 21.41 -11.18
N GLY A 10 14.17 22.12 -10.52
CA GLY A 10 12.81 21.65 -10.29
C GLY A 10 12.07 21.53 -11.62
N ALA A 11 11.59 20.33 -11.93
CA ALA A 11 10.65 20.09 -13.01
C ALA A 11 9.34 19.58 -12.40
N SER A 12 8.41 20.51 -12.18
CA SER A 12 7.00 20.22 -12.01
C SER A 12 6.42 19.89 -13.40
N THR A 13 5.97 18.66 -13.60
CA THR A 13 5.17 18.30 -14.77
C THR A 13 3.93 17.54 -14.33
N SER A 14 2.83 18.30 -14.29
CA SER A 14 1.49 17.93 -14.75
C SER A 14 0.99 16.51 -14.48
N ARG A 15 0.14 16.44 -13.44
CA ARG A 15 -1.03 15.58 -13.29
C ARG A 15 -1.61 15.09 -14.62
N LYS A 16 -1.58 13.78 -14.87
CA LYS A 16 -2.51 13.11 -15.78
C LYS A 16 -3.23 12.00 -15.04
N ARG A 17 -4.49 12.27 -14.67
CA ARG A 17 -5.46 11.25 -14.32
C ARG A 17 -5.78 10.48 -15.60
N SER A 18 -5.52 9.19 -15.62
CA SER A 18 -6.16 8.26 -16.56
C SER A 18 -7.00 7.31 -15.73
N GLY A 19 -8.30 7.62 -15.68
CA GLY A 19 -9.30 6.66 -15.25
C GLY A 19 -9.57 5.66 -16.37
N ALA A 20 -9.66 4.40 -16.00
CA ALA A 20 -10.49 3.38 -16.62
C ALA A 20 -11.20 2.72 -15.42
N ALA A 21 -12.49 2.96 -15.14
CA ALA A 21 -13.66 2.43 -15.86
C ALA A 21 -13.45 0.93 -16.21
N ARG A 22 -14.24 -0.04 -15.75
CA ARG A 22 -15.55 -0.07 -15.11
C ARG A 22 -15.90 -1.55 -14.93
N GLU A 23 -15.99 -2.09 -13.71
CA GLU A 23 -16.62 -3.40 -13.48
C GLU A 23 -17.64 -3.26 -12.34
N LYS A 24 -18.85 -2.90 -12.76
CA LYS A 24 -20.17 -3.34 -12.28
C LYS A 24 -20.32 -3.63 -10.77
N ILE A 25 -20.84 -2.64 -10.05
CA ILE A 25 -21.51 -2.84 -8.77
C ILE A 25 -22.90 -3.43 -9.04
N ALA A 26 -23.11 -4.70 -8.67
CA ALA A 26 -24.40 -5.25 -8.22
C ALA A 26 -24.21 -6.72 -7.81
N THR A 27 -24.38 -7.04 -6.52
CA THR A 27 -25.48 -7.88 -6.01
C THR A 27 -25.36 -8.10 -4.49
N ALA A 28 -26.40 -7.66 -3.79
CA ALA A 28 -27.11 -8.36 -2.72
C ALA A 28 -26.32 -8.97 -1.53
N ALA A 29 -26.41 -8.24 -0.41
CA ALA A 29 -27.14 -8.63 0.80
C ALA A 29 -26.81 -9.94 1.56
N LYS A 30 -26.63 -9.74 2.87
CA LYS A 30 -26.89 -10.66 4.02
C LYS A 30 -25.80 -11.69 4.36
N GLY A 31 -24.88 -11.20 5.18
CA GLY A 31 -24.77 -11.61 6.59
C GLY A 31 -24.50 -13.08 6.89
N LYS A 32 -23.31 -13.35 7.42
CA LYS A 32 -23.06 -14.09 8.66
C LYS A 32 -21.76 -13.54 9.23
N VAL A 33 -21.76 -13.11 10.49
CA VAL A 33 -20.51 -13.00 11.24
C VAL A 33 -20.03 -14.43 11.44
N SER A 34 -19.16 -14.90 10.56
CA SER A 34 -18.47 -16.18 10.74
C SER A 34 -17.11 -15.86 11.34
N MET A 35 -16.82 -16.46 12.50
CA MET A 35 -15.49 -16.43 13.13
C MET A 35 -14.39 -16.72 12.10
N PRO A 36 -13.19 -16.13 12.23
CA PRO A 36 -12.08 -16.50 11.37
C PRO A 36 -11.54 -17.86 11.85
N ALA A 37 -12.14 -18.94 11.36
CA ALA A 37 -11.50 -20.23 11.31
C ALA A 37 -10.60 -20.22 10.06
N GLU A 38 -9.30 -20.05 10.27
CA GLU A 38 -8.29 -20.69 9.42
C GLU A 38 -6.91 -20.49 10.06
N ALA A 39 -6.44 -21.56 10.69
CA ALA A 39 -5.05 -21.78 10.95
C ALA A 39 -4.49 -22.55 9.74
N GLY A 40 -3.57 -21.93 9.01
CA GLY A 40 -2.62 -22.68 8.16
C GLY A 40 -2.81 -22.59 6.66
N GLN A 41 -3.73 -21.80 6.12
CA GLN A 41 -3.81 -21.59 4.68
C GLN A 41 -2.97 -20.36 4.31
N THR A 42 -1.89 -20.57 3.54
CA THR A 42 -1.05 -19.55 2.91
C THR A 42 -1.82 -18.80 1.81
N VAL A 43 -2.97 -18.26 2.19
CA VAL A 43 -3.81 -17.43 1.31
C VAL A 43 -3.02 -16.15 1.09
N ALA A 44 -2.72 -15.86 -0.18
CA ALA A 44 -2.12 -14.58 -0.54
C ALA A 44 -2.92 -13.45 0.13
N PRO A 45 -2.25 -12.48 0.78
CA PRO A 45 -2.94 -11.45 1.52
C PRO A 45 -3.91 -10.69 0.62
N LEU A 46 -5.12 -10.45 1.12
CA LEU A 46 -6.15 -9.73 0.38
C LEU A 46 -5.69 -8.28 0.13
N ASP A 47 -5.99 -7.72 -1.05
CA ASP A 47 -5.60 -6.36 -1.42
C ASP A 47 -6.09 -5.31 -0.40
N GLU A 48 -7.26 -5.53 0.21
CA GLU A 48 -7.78 -4.65 1.26
C GLU A 48 -6.91 -4.67 2.53
N GLN A 49 -6.42 -5.85 2.95
CA GLN A 49 -5.53 -5.96 4.10
C GLN A 49 -4.20 -5.26 3.83
N ILE A 50 -3.66 -5.45 2.62
CA ILE A 50 -2.44 -4.77 2.17
C ILE A 50 -2.65 -3.26 2.20
N ARG A 51 -3.80 -2.78 1.69
CA ARG A 51 -4.13 -1.34 1.66
C ARG A 51 -4.21 -0.74 3.05
N ILE A 52 -4.90 -1.42 3.99
CA ILE A 52 -4.99 -0.98 5.38
C ILE A 52 -3.60 -0.91 6.00
N ARG A 53 -2.78 -1.95 5.82
CA ARG A 53 -1.42 -2.00 6.40
C ARG A 53 -0.51 -0.94 5.79
N ALA A 54 -0.54 -0.78 4.46
CA ALA A 54 0.21 0.24 3.74
C ALA A 54 -0.14 1.66 4.23
N TYR A 55 -1.41 1.93 4.52
CA TYR A 55 -1.83 3.21 5.09
C TYR A 55 -1.12 3.51 6.43
N PHE A 56 -1.03 2.54 7.33
CA PHE A 56 -0.30 2.72 8.60
C PHE A 56 1.21 2.89 8.41
N ILE A 57 1.79 2.21 7.42
CA ILE A 57 3.20 2.37 7.06
C ILE A 57 3.45 3.77 6.51
N SER A 58 2.62 4.23 5.56
CA SER A 58 2.69 5.60 5.03
C SER A 58 2.53 6.65 6.12
N GLU A 59 1.66 6.39 7.09
CA GLU A 59 1.43 7.30 8.20
C GLU A 59 2.64 7.38 9.13
N ARG A 60 3.26 6.25 9.46
CA ARG A 60 4.53 6.22 10.18
C ARG A 60 5.63 6.93 9.39
N ARG A 61 5.72 6.70 8.08
CA ARG A 61 6.70 7.36 7.21
C ARG A 61 6.57 8.88 7.26
N ARG A 62 5.34 9.40 7.15
CA ARG A 62 5.05 10.85 7.27
C ARG A 62 5.41 11.40 8.64
N ARG A 63 5.06 10.70 9.73
CA ARG A 63 5.33 11.15 11.12
C ARG A 63 6.81 11.25 11.44
N PHE A 64 7.61 10.34 10.91
CA PHE A 64 9.06 10.30 11.17
C PHE A 64 9.90 10.91 10.04
N ALA A 65 9.27 11.58 9.06
CA ALA A 65 9.91 12.14 7.88
C ALA A 65 10.85 11.14 7.18
N LEU A 66 10.47 9.86 7.16
CA LEU A 66 11.27 8.80 6.56
C LEU A 66 11.19 8.90 5.02
N PRO A 67 12.30 8.61 4.32
CA PRO A 67 12.28 8.50 2.87
C PRO A 67 11.40 7.32 2.44
N GLY A 68 10.77 7.45 1.27
CA GLY A 68 9.93 6.42 0.67
C GLY A 68 8.66 6.98 0.03
N ASP A 69 7.93 6.11 -0.63
CA ASP A 69 6.71 6.40 -1.38
C ASP A 69 5.62 5.37 -1.11
N ALA A 70 4.43 5.63 -1.65
CA ALA A 70 3.27 4.76 -1.42
C ALA A 70 3.47 3.35 -2.01
N ASP A 71 4.23 3.22 -3.09
CA ASP A 71 4.52 1.94 -3.73
C ASP A 71 5.45 1.09 -2.85
N SER A 72 6.47 1.70 -2.25
CA SER A 72 7.31 1.03 -1.24
C SER A 72 6.49 0.62 -0.01
N ASP A 73 5.60 1.50 0.48
CA ASP A 73 4.74 1.20 1.64
C ASP A 73 3.82 -0.01 1.35
N TRP A 74 3.32 -0.13 0.10
CA TRP A 74 2.51 -1.25 -0.36
C TRP A 74 3.28 -2.57 -0.44
N LEU A 75 4.51 -2.54 -0.97
CA LEU A 75 5.37 -3.72 -1.01
C LEU A 75 5.75 -4.20 0.40
N GLU A 76 6.05 -3.27 1.30
CA GLU A 76 6.36 -3.57 2.69
C GLU A 76 5.14 -4.18 3.41
N ALA A 77 3.94 -3.63 3.19
CA ALA A 77 2.69 -4.21 3.70
C ALA A 77 2.48 -5.66 3.24
N LYS A 78 2.70 -5.95 1.95
CA LYS A 78 2.63 -7.32 1.40
C LYS A 78 3.61 -8.25 2.12
N ARG A 79 4.87 -7.82 2.29
CA ARG A 79 5.92 -8.61 2.96
C ARG A 79 5.57 -8.91 4.41
N GLN A 80 5.07 -7.92 5.15
CA GLN A 80 4.67 -8.09 6.55
C GLN A 80 3.52 -9.08 6.69
N LEU A 81 2.46 -8.95 5.88
CA LEU A 81 1.32 -9.88 5.93
C LEU A 81 1.71 -11.33 5.58
N LEU A 82 2.59 -11.51 4.59
CA LEU A 82 3.13 -12.83 4.28
C LEU A 82 3.92 -13.42 5.45
N SER A 83 4.77 -12.62 6.09
CA SER A 83 5.54 -13.04 7.26
C SER A 83 4.66 -13.39 8.46
N GLU A 84 3.60 -12.62 8.71
CA GLU A 84 2.63 -12.86 9.78
C GLU A 84 1.83 -14.16 9.52
N SER A 85 1.51 -14.46 8.25
CA SER A 85 0.78 -15.69 7.87
C SER A 85 1.62 -16.97 7.94
N GLY A 86 2.95 -16.88 7.76
CA GLY A 86 3.87 -18.01 7.77
C GLY A 86 4.55 -18.29 9.10
N SER A 87 4.41 -17.41 10.10
CA SER A 87 5.12 -17.49 11.38
C SER A 87 4.32 -18.21 12.49
N ARG A 88 3.53 -19.24 12.16
CA ARG A 88 2.72 -19.99 13.12
C ARG A 88 3.29 -21.37 13.44
#